data_AF-A0AAN2PKM2-F1
#
_entry.id   AF-A0AAN2PKM2-F1
#
_cell.length_a   1.000
_cell.length_b   1.000
_cell.length_c   1.000
_cell.angle_alpha   90.00
_cell.angle_beta   90.00
_cell.angle_gamma   90.00
#
_symmetry.space_group_name_H-M   'P 1'
#
loop_
_entity.id
_entity.type
_entity.pdbx_description
1 polymer ?
#
loop_
_entity_poly.entity_id
_entity_poly.type
_entity_poly.pdbx_seq_one_letter_code
_entity_poly.pdbx_strand_id
1 'polypeptide(L)' 'MNKDLYELVSEAKSKPHNLEPVIFLFQPKILKSLFQTKQQEREDLTQELVILIIKIINRYDVDKTPGFFEFQTKYHKKK' A
#
# COMPACT_ATOMS: atom_id res chain seq x y z
N MET A 1 -14.38 -1.66 17.04
CA MET A 1 -13.80 -2.72 16.18
C MET A 1 -12.53 -2.14 15.55
N ASN A 2 -11.40 -2.85 15.64
CA ASN A 2 -10.21 -2.48 14.88
C ASN A 2 -10.48 -2.80 13.40
N LYS A 3 -10.36 -1.79 12.54
CA LYS A 3 -10.48 -1.99 11.09
C LYS A 3 -9.25 -2.71 10.56
N ASP A 4 -9.44 -3.62 9.63
CA ASP A 4 -8.32 -4.27 8.96
C ASP A 4 -7.75 -3.39 7.82
N LEU A 5 -6.62 -3.80 7.26
CA LEU A 5 -5.96 -3.04 6.19
C LEU A 5 -6.85 -2.91 4.94
N TYR A 6 -7.68 -3.92 4.65
CA TYR A 6 -8.55 -3.91 3.48
C TYR A 6 -9.63 -2.84 3.63
N GLU A 7 -10.28 -2.80 4.78
CA GLU A 7 -11.29 -1.81 5.12
C GLU A 7 -10.71 -0.39 5.07
N LEU A 8 -9.52 -0.19 5.66
CA LEU A 8 -8.86 1.12 5.67
C LEU A 8 -8.48 1.60 4.27
N VAL A 9 -7.94 0.72 3.41
CA VAL A 9 -7.58 1.05 2.03
C VAL A 9 -8.82 1.36 1.19
N SER A 10 -9.90 0.61 1.39
CA SER A 10 -11.18 0.85 0.69
C SER A 10 -11.78 2.22 1.06
N GLU A 11 -11.77 2.56 2.36
CA GLU A 11 -12.26 3.84 2.83
C GLU A 11 -11.38 5.03 2.38
N ALA A 12 -10.05 4.86 2.37
CA ALA A 12 -9.08 5.87 1.97
C ALA A 12 -9.28 6.34 0.52
N LYS A 13 -9.75 5.47 -0.37
CA LYS A 13 -10.08 5.84 -1.77
C LYS A 13 -11.25 6.81 -1.86
N SER A 14 -12.24 6.66 -0.99
CA SER A 14 -13.45 7.48 -1.02
C SER A 14 -13.28 8.77 -0.20
N LYS A 15 -12.40 8.73 0.80
CA LYS A 15 -12.22 9.78 1.79
C LYS A 15 -10.71 10.03 2.01
N PRO A 16 -10.15 11.11 1.47
CA PRO A 16 -8.72 11.39 1.58
C PRO A 16 -8.18 11.46 3.02
N HIS A 17 -9.00 11.86 3.99
CA HIS A 17 -8.62 11.89 5.42
C HIS A 17 -8.34 10.50 6.01
N ASN A 18 -8.81 9.43 5.38
CA ASN A 18 -8.55 8.05 5.81
C ASN A 18 -7.23 7.48 5.27
N LEU A 19 -6.44 8.25 4.52
CA LEU A 19 -5.11 7.85 4.08
C LEU A 19 -4.09 7.79 5.23
N GLU A 20 -4.21 8.68 6.21
CA GLU A 20 -3.24 8.81 7.30
C GLU A 20 -3.11 7.52 8.14
N PRO A 21 -4.19 6.85 8.58
CA PRO A 21 -4.10 5.55 9.24
C PRO A 21 -3.38 4.49 8.41
N VAL A 22 -3.61 4.47 7.09
CA VAL A 22 -2.95 3.51 6.19
C VAL A 22 -1.46 3.79 6.11
N ILE A 23 -1.06 5.05 5.93
CA ILE A 23 0.35 5.47 5.91
C ILE A 23 1.05 5.10 7.22
N PHE A 24 0.38 5.32 8.36
CA PHE A 24 0.91 4.97 9.68
C PHE A 24 1.17 3.45 9.81
N LEU A 25 0.30 2.60 9.26
CA LEU A 25 0.53 1.15 9.23
C LEU A 25 1.79 0.75 8.44
N PHE A 26 2.15 1.53 7.40
CA PHE A 26 3.37 1.28 6.61
C PHE A 26 4.63 1.88 7.23
N GLN A 27 4.51 2.81 8.17
CA GLN A 27 5.65 3.52 8.78
C GLN A 27 6.75 2.58 9.32
N PRO A 28 6.46 1.46 10.01
CA PRO A 28 7.52 0.57 10.51
C PRO A 28 8.36 -0.06 9.38
N LYS A 29 7.75 -0.30 8.21
CA LYS A 29 8.44 -0.86 7.03
C LYS A 29 9.24 0.21 6.31
N ILE A 30 8.72 1.43 6.20
CA ILE A 30 9.43 2.59 5.65
C ILE A 30 10.71 2.81 6.47
N LEU A 31 10.59 3.00 7.79
CA LEU A 31 11.70 3.26 8.69
C LEU A 31 12.79 2.18 8.62
N LYS A 32 12.40 0.90 8.58
CA LYS A 32 13.35 -0.21 8.43
C LYS A 32 14.13 -0.15 7.12
N SER A 33 13.50 0.31 6.04
CA SER A 33 14.13 0.38 4.71
C SER A 33 15.08 1.58 4.59
N LEU A 34 14.80 2.69 5.28
CA LEU A 34 15.63 3.89 5.29
C LEU A 34 17.04 3.67 5.86
N PHE A 35 17.24 2.65 6.71
CA PHE A 35 18.57 2.31 7.22
C PHE A 35 19.56 1.90 6.11
N GLN A 36 19.05 1.47 4.95
CA GLN A 36 19.85 1.13 3.77
C GLN A 36 20.24 2.36 2.94
N THR A 37 19.85 3.56 3.39
CA THR A 37 20.05 4.84 2.71
C THR A 37 20.96 5.75 3.55
N LYS A 38 21.73 6.62 2.89
CA LYS A 38 22.58 7.63 3.55
C LYS A 38 21.73 8.59 4.37
N GLN A 39 22.22 8.99 5.55
CA GLN A 39 21.44 9.77 6.52
C GLN A 39 20.82 11.04 5.90
N GLN A 40 21.57 11.79 5.11
CA GLN A 40 21.10 13.03 4.47
C GLN A 40 19.99 12.83 3.45
N GLU A 41 19.85 11.64 2.87
CA GLU A 41 18.82 11.34 1.86
C GLU A 41 17.55 10.73 2.48
N ARG A 42 17.58 10.38 3.78
CA ARG A 42 16.48 9.64 4.42
C ARG A 42 15.20 10.44 4.51
N GLU A 43 15.29 11.75 4.73
CA GLU A 43 14.11 12.62 4.84
C GLU A 43 13.38 12.70 3.50
N ASP A 44 14.09 13.07 2.44
CA ASP A 44 13.54 13.12 1.07
C ASP A 44 12.96 11.77 0.66
N LEU A 45 13.72 10.67 0.85
CA LEU A 45 13.24 9.33 0.52
C LEU A 45 11.98 8.96 1.32
N THR A 46 11.86 9.39 2.57
CA THR A 46 10.65 9.17 3.37
C THR A 46 9.45 9.84 2.69
N GLN A 47 9.59 11.10 2.28
CA GLN A 47 8.51 11.84 1.62
C GLN A 47 8.13 11.19 0.29
N GLU A 48 9.11 10.78 -0.51
CA GLU A 48 8.85 10.08 -1.78
C GLU A 48 8.09 8.77 -1.57
N LEU A 49 8.48 7.97 -0.56
CA LEU A 49 7.80 6.72 -0.23
C LEU A 49 6.35 6.95 0.23
N VAL A 50 6.10 8.00 1.02
CA VAL A 50 4.74 8.37 1.42
C VAL A 50 3.89 8.77 0.21
N ILE A 51 4.42 9.61 -0.68
CA ILE A 51 3.75 10.00 -1.93
C ILE A 51 3.46 8.78 -2.80
N LEU A 52 4.40 7.83 -2.90
CA LEU A 52 4.23 6.60 -3.65
C LEU A 52 3.11 5.72 -3.07
N ILE A 53 3.05 5.58 -1.74
CA ILE A 53 1.99 4.82 -1.06
C ILE A 53 0.62 5.44 -1.36
N ILE A 54 0.48 6.77 -1.26
CA ILE A 54 -0.77 7.48 -1.60
C ILE A 54 -1.17 7.20 -3.05
N LYS A 55 -0.21 7.29 -3.99
CA LYS A 55 -0.45 6.99 -5.42
C LYS A 55 -0.90 5.55 -5.63
N ILE A 56 -0.30 4.59 -4.93
CA ILE A 56 -0.67 3.17 -5.02
C ILE A 56 -2.08 2.95 -4.48
N ILE A 57 -2.41 3.45 -3.29
CA ILE A 57 -3.73 3.29 -2.68
C ILE A 57 -4.84 3.83 -3.60
N ASN A 58 -4.62 5.00 -4.20
CA ASN A 58 -5.58 5.62 -5.11
C ASN A 58 -5.75 4.86 -6.44
N ARG A 59 -4.71 4.17 -6.91
CA ARG A 59 -4.73 3.43 -8.19
C ARG A 59 -5.09 1.96 -8.05
N TYR A 60 -4.79 1.36 -6.92
CA TYR A 60 -4.90 -0.08 -6.71
C TYR A 60 -6.36 -0.47 -6.65
N ASP A 61 -6.84 -1.24 -7.61
CA ASP A 61 -8.23 -1.71 -7.64
C ASP A 61 -8.35 -3.04 -6.88
N VAL A 62 -8.88 -2.98 -5.65
CA VAL A 62 -8.96 -4.15 -4.78
C VAL A 62 -9.96 -5.17 -5.33
N ASP A 63 -11.02 -4.70 -5.97
CA ASP A 63 -12.09 -5.55 -6.51
C ASP A 63 -11.68 -6.29 -7.79
N LYS A 64 -10.65 -5.79 -8.50
CA LYS A 64 -10.11 -6.44 -9.70
C LYS A 64 -8.96 -7.40 -9.44
N THR A 65 -8.53 -7.53 -8.19
CA THR A 65 -7.40 -8.41 -7.86
C THR A 65 -7.90 -9.85 -7.72
N PRO A 66 -7.43 -10.79 -8.56
CA PRO A 66 -7.94 -12.15 -8.54
C PRO A 66 -7.60 -12.85 -7.22
N GLY A 67 -8.57 -13.56 -6.66
CA GLY A 67 -8.33 -14.45 -5.53
C GLY A 67 -7.36 -15.58 -5.89
N PHE A 68 -6.81 -16.26 -4.89
CA PHE A 68 -5.82 -17.34 -5.10
C PHE A 68 -6.30 -18.40 -6.11
N PHE A 69 -7.53 -18.88 -5.98
CA PHE A 69 -8.10 -19.88 -6.88
C PHE A 69 -8.40 -19.35 -8.29
N GLU A 70 -8.83 -18.08 -8.39
CA GLU A 70 -9.03 -17.42 -9.69
C GLU A 70 -7.70 -17.22 -10.41
N PHE A 71 -6.65 -16.87 -9.68
CA PHE A 71 -5.29 -16.75 -10.18
C PHE A 71 -4.79 -18.10 -10.69
N GLN A 72 -4.94 -19.17 -9.90
CA GLN A 72 -4.56 -20.53 -10.30
C GLN A 72 -5.29 -20.94 -11.59
N THR A 73 -6.59 -20.70 -11.68
CA THR A 73 -7.40 -21.02 -12.87
C THR A 73 -6.95 -20.22 -14.09
N LYS A 74 -6.69 -18.92 -13.94
CA LYS A 74 -6.17 -18.06 -15.02
C LYS A 74 -4.80 -18.53 -15.50
N TYR A 75 -3.94 -19.01 -14.60
CA TYR A 75 -2.62 -19.52 -14.94
C TYR A 75 -2.68 -20.85 -15.73
N HIS A 76 -3.59 -21.76 -15.35
CA HIS A 76 -3.76 -23.04 -16.04
C HIS A 76 -4.47 -22.90 -17.40
N LYS A 77 -5.36 -21.91 -17.59
CA LYS A 77 -6.01 -21.61 -18.88
C LYS A 77 -5.10 -20.96 -19.93
N LYS A 78 -3.90 -20.48 -19.53
CA LYS A 78 -2.95 -19.80 -20.41
C LYS A 78 -1.90 -20.74 -21.03
N LYS A 79 -1.97 -22.04 -20.72
CA LYS A 79 -1.16 -23.11 -21.33
C LYS A 79 -1.90 -23.74 -22.50
#